data_AF-A0A1G8K7N7-F1
#
_entry.id   AF-A0A1G8K7N7-F1
#
_cell.length_a   1.000
_cell.length_b   1.000
_cell.length_c   1.000
_cell.angle_alpha   90.00
_cell.angle_beta   90.00
_cell.angle_gamma   90.00
#
_symmetry.space_group_name_H-M   'P 1'
#
loop_
_entity.id
_entity.type
_entity.pdbx_description
1 polymer ?
#
loop_
_entity_poly.entity_id
_entity_poly.type
_entity_poly.pdbx_seq_one_letter_code
_entity_poly.pdbx_strand_id
1 'polypeptide(L)'
;MTVTSGKSSSLSSFQTTQARLETAIDKLGYPQEMFELLKEPIRVITVRIPVRMDNGKTQVFTGFRSQHNDAVGPTKGGVRFHPSVSEEEVKSLSLWMSLKCGIADLPYGGGKGGIICDPRQMSFRELEQLSRGYVRMISQIVGPTKDIPAPDMYTNSQIMAWMMDEYSRIREFDSPGFITGKPLMLGGSHGRETATAKGVLMCIDEAVNVLNTKIENSRVIIQGFGNAGSYIAKF
;
A
#
# COMPACT_ATOMS: atom_id res chain seq x y z
N MET A 1 32.43 -16.39 -34.49
CA MET A 1 31.05 -15.86 -34.38
C MET A 1 30.78 -15.62 -32.92
N THR A 2 30.94 -14.37 -32.49
CA THR A 2 30.68 -13.92 -31.13
C THR A 2 29.18 -13.92 -30.88
N VAL A 3 28.73 -14.77 -29.96
CA VAL A 3 27.34 -14.77 -29.48
C VAL A 3 27.17 -13.56 -28.58
N THR A 4 26.55 -12.51 -29.11
CA THR A 4 26.05 -11.39 -28.31
C THR A 4 24.88 -11.88 -27.46
N SER A 5 25.09 -12.05 -26.16
CA SER A 5 24.01 -12.28 -25.20
C SER A 5 23.20 -10.98 -25.05
N GLY A 6 22.13 -10.88 -25.82
CA GLY A 6 21.09 -9.87 -25.57
C GLY A 6 20.46 -10.13 -24.21
N LYS A 7 20.83 -9.35 -23.19
CA LYS A 7 20.00 -9.20 -21.99
C LYS A 7 18.70 -8.54 -22.44
N SER A 8 17.62 -9.30 -22.58
CA SER A 8 16.28 -8.71 -22.61
C SER A 8 16.03 -8.12 -21.22
N SER A 9 16.23 -6.81 -21.06
CA SER A 9 15.95 -6.11 -19.81
C SER A 9 14.44 -6.09 -19.59
N SER A 10 13.92 -7.01 -18.77
CA SER A 10 12.54 -6.93 -18.31
C SER A 10 12.34 -5.60 -17.59
N LEU A 11 11.39 -4.78 -18.07
CA LEU A 11 11.04 -3.51 -17.43
C LEU A 11 10.74 -3.73 -15.95
N SER A 12 11.16 -2.82 -15.09
CA SER A 12 10.82 -2.89 -13.67
C SER A 12 9.31 -2.69 -13.47
N SER A 13 8.79 -3.09 -12.30
CA SER A 13 7.37 -2.88 -11.96
C SER A 13 6.97 -1.40 -12.06
N PHE A 14 7.89 -0.50 -11.74
CA PHE A 14 7.64 0.93 -11.79
C PHE A 14 7.61 1.45 -13.23
N GLN A 15 8.59 1.07 -14.07
CA GLN A 15 8.61 1.42 -15.48
C GLN A 15 7.37 0.91 -16.23
N THR A 16 6.90 -0.30 -15.90
CA THR A 16 5.65 -0.85 -16.45
C THR A 16 4.43 0.00 -16.07
N THR A 17 4.43 0.55 -14.86
CA THR A 17 3.34 1.41 -14.38
C THR A 17 3.40 2.80 -15.02
N GLN A 18 4.60 3.35 -15.20
CA GLN A 18 4.81 4.62 -15.93
C GLN A 18 4.35 4.51 -17.39
N ALA A 19 4.69 3.43 -18.10
CA ALA A 19 4.24 3.23 -19.48
C ALA A 19 2.70 3.18 -19.61
N ARG A 20 2.00 2.60 -18.62
CA ARG A 20 0.53 2.61 -18.57
C ARG A 20 -0.02 4.00 -18.32
N LEU A 21 0.63 4.78 -17.46
CA LEU A 21 0.26 6.15 -17.18
C LEU A 21 0.44 7.05 -18.42
N GLU A 22 1.56 6.93 -19.11
CA GLU A 22 1.84 7.65 -20.37
C GLU A 22 0.73 7.38 -21.40
N THR A 23 0.41 6.11 -21.63
CA THR A 23 -0.68 5.71 -22.53
C THR A 23 -2.03 6.33 -22.13
N ALA A 24 -2.32 6.44 -20.83
CA ALA A 24 -3.56 7.03 -20.35
C ALA A 24 -3.59 8.55 -20.56
N ILE A 25 -2.47 9.24 -20.32
CA ILE A 25 -2.31 10.68 -20.52
C ILE A 25 -2.47 11.05 -22.00
N ASP A 26 -1.82 10.30 -22.90
CA ASP A 26 -1.95 10.48 -24.34
C ASP A 26 -3.40 10.30 -24.80
N LYS A 27 -4.09 9.25 -24.32
CA LYS A 27 -5.49 8.98 -24.66
C LYS A 27 -6.45 10.06 -24.15
N LEU A 28 -6.13 10.70 -23.03
CA LEU A 28 -6.92 11.79 -22.47
C LEU A 28 -6.63 13.14 -23.15
N GLY A 29 -5.63 13.20 -24.03
CA GLY A 29 -5.26 14.42 -24.77
C GLY A 29 -4.54 15.46 -23.92
N TYR A 30 -3.93 15.05 -22.81
CA TYR A 30 -3.10 15.93 -21.99
C TYR A 30 -1.72 16.10 -22.61
N PRO A 31 -1.07 17.25 -22.39
CA PRO A 31 0.28 17.49 -22.88
C PRO A 31 1.30 16.70 -22.05
N GLN A 32 2.48 16.46 -22.61
CA GLN A 32 3.50 15.57 -22.01
C GLN A 32 4.02 16.05 -20.65
N GLU A 33 3.92 17.34 -20.35
CA GLU A 33 4.24 17.91 -19.04
C GLU A 33 3.39 17.29 -17.92
N MET A 34 2.17 16.85 -18.23
CA MET A 34 1.32 16.12 -17.28
C MET A 34 1.91 14.74 -16.96
N PHE A 35 2.48 14.06 -17.95
CA PHE A 35 3.18 12.79 -17.72
C PHE A 35 4.44 13.02 -16.89
N GLU A 36 5.23 14.04 -17.23
CA GLU A 36 6.42 14.41 -16.47
C GLU A 36 6.10 14.71 -15.00
N LEU A 37 4.95 15.33 -14.71
CA LEU A 37 4.48 15.58 -13.35
C LEU A 37 4.04 14.30 -12.62
N LEU A 38 3.34 13.39 -13.31
CA LEU A 38 2.72 12.21 -12.69
C LEU A 38 3.58 10.95 -12.73
N LYS A 39 4.68 10.91 -13.50
CA LYS A 39 5.52 9.72 -13.63
C LYS A 39 6.33 9.42 -12.38
N GLU A 40 6.58 10.40 -11.52
CA GLU A 40 7.29 10.23 -10.24
C GLU A 40 6.45 10.76 -9.07
N PRO A 41 6.61 10.17 -7.88
CA PRO A 41 5.98 10.71 -6.67
C PRO A 41 6.48 12.11 -6.30
N ILE A 42 5.59 12.98 -5.82
CA ILE A 42 5.96 14.30 -5.27
C ILE A 42 6.94 14.21 -4.08
N ARG A 43 6.93 13.07 -3.36
CA ARG A 43 7.84 12.84 -2.24
C ARG A 43 8.07 11.36 -2.01
N VAL A 44 9.33 10.98 -1.83
CA VAL A 44 9.72 9.68 -1.29
C VAL A 44 10.69 9.91 -0.15
N ILE A 45 10.41 9.30 1.00
CA ILE A 45 11.35 9.27 2.14
C ILE A 45 11.83 7.85 2.38
N THR A 46 13.13 7.73 2.63
CA THR A 46 13.78 6.51 3.08
C THR A 46 14.32 6.76 4.48
N VAL A 47 13.97 5.90 5.42
CA VAL A 47 14.26 6.06 6.85
C VAL A 47 14.99 4.85 7.41
N ARG A 48 15.80 5.08 8.44
CA ARG A 48 16.53 4.05 9.19
C ARG A 48 15.89 3.92 10.58
N ILE A 49 15.50 2.71 10.95
CA ILE A 49 14.68 2.44 12.14
C ILE A 49 15.45 1.49 13.05
N PRO A 50 16.14 2.01 14.10
CA PRO A 50 16.82 1.16 15.06
C PRO A 50 15.81 0.47 15.99
N VAL A 51 15.90 -0.85 16.12
CA VAL A 51 15.07 -1.68 16.99
C VAL A 51 15.97 -2.53 17.87
N ARG A 52 15.72 -2.53 19.19
CA ARG A 52 16.37 -3.43 20.14
C ARG A 52 15.69 -4.79 20.09
N MET A 53 16.37 -5.76 19.51
CA MET A 53 15.91 -7.16 19.34
C MET A 53 15.89 -7.90 20.68
N ASP A 54 15.15 -9.01 20.76
CA ASP A 54 14.99 -9.85 21.95
C ASP A 54 16.32 -10.45 22.42
N ASN A 55 17.23 -10.72 21.47
CA ASN A 55 18.59 -11.18 21.76
C ASN A 55 19.52 -10.07 22.33
N GLY A 56 18.99 -8.87 22.58
CA GLY A 56 19.74 -7.75 23.12
C GLY A 56 20.65 -7.05 22.10
N LYS A 57 20.59 -7.37 20.81
CA LYS A 57 21.29 -6.59 19.76
C LYS A 57 20.37 -5.52 19.20
N THR A 58 20.95 -4.43 18.69
CA THR A 58 20.18 -3.44 17.93
C THR A 58 20.29 -3.77 16.44
N GLN A 59 19.15 -3.93 15.77
CA GLN A 59 19.06 -4.07 14.33
C GLN A 59 18.47 -2.79 13.73
N VAL A 60 19.03 -2.32 12.61
CA VAL A 60 18.56 -1.12 11.92
C VAL A 60 17.85 -1.50 10.63
N PHE A 61 16.54 -1.30 10.60
CA PHE A 61 15.69 -1.59 9.44
C PHE A 61 15.62 -0.41 8.48
N THR A 62 15.40 -0.68 7.20
CA THR A 62 15.09 0.35 6.20
C THR A 62 13.58 0.42 5.99
N GLY A 63 13.02 1.62 6.11
CA GLY A 63 11.62 1.91 5.80
C GLY A 63 11.50 2.94 4.67
N PHE A 64 10.37 2.92 3.98
CA PHE A 64 10.04 3.83 2.89
C PHE A 64 8.63 4.39 3.08
N ARG A 65 8.43 5.66 2.70
CA ARG A 65 7.10 6.22 2.46
C ARG A 65 7.11 7.06 1.18
N SER A 66 6.32 6.66 0.20
CA SER A 66 6.08 7.37 -1.05
C SER A 66 4.71 8.03 -1.01
N GLN A 67 4.67 9.32 -1.34
CA GLN A 67 3.48 10.15 -1.51
C GLN A 67 3.48 10.56 -2.99
N HIS A 68 2.59 9.96 -3.78
CA HIS A 68 2.61 10.06 -5.23
C HIS A 68 2.11 11.42 -5.72
N ASN A 69 0.88 11.76 -5.35
CA ASN A 69 0.23 13.00 -5.73
C ASN A 69 -0.81 13.33 -4.66
N ASP A 70 -0.91 14.57 -4.23
CA ASP A 70 -1.83 15.06 -3.20
C ASP A 70 -2.78 16.16 -3.70
N ALA A 71 -2.91 16.33 -5.02
CA ALA A 71 -3.68 17.42 -5.62
C ALA A 71 -5.19 17.35 -5.30
N VAL A 72 -5.74 16.15 -5.16
CA VAL A 72 -7.17 15.91 -4.87
C VAL A 72 -7.44 15.83 -3.36
N GLY A 73 -6.40 15.70 -2.55
CA GLY A 73 -6.51 15.50 -1.10
C GLY A 73 -5.31 14.75 -0.54
N PRO A 74 -5.32 14.43 0.78
CA PRO A 74 -4.18 13.79 1.43
C PRO A 74 -3.88 12.42 0.81
N THR A 75 -2.63 11.96 0.88
CA THR A 75 -2.28 10.68 0.27
C THR A 75 -2.82 9.50 1.09
N LYS A 76 -3.22 8.43 0.40
CA LYS A 76 -3.75 7.23 1.05
C LYS A 76 -3.04 5.98 0.57
N GLY A 77 -2.61 5.14 1.52
CA GLY A 77 -2.30 3.75 1.20
C GLY A 77 -1.44 3.01 2.20
N GLY A 78 -1.37 1.69 2.00
CA GLY A 78 -0.92 0.74 3.01
C GLY A 78 0.58 0.75 3.32
N VAL A 79 0.96 0.06 4.40
CA VAL A 79 2.34 -0.20 4.80
C VAL A 79 2.61 -1.70 4.75
N ARG A 80 3.60 -2.10 3.95
CA ARG A 80 4.00 -3.50 3.74
C ARG A 80 5.21 -3.86 4.56
N PHE A 81 5.19 -4.99 5.27
CA PHE A 81 6.38 -5.55 5.89
C PHE A 81 6.81 -6.77 5.07
N HIS A 82 7.94 -6.72 4.38
CA HIS A 82 8.39 -7.86 3.57
C HIS A 82 9.90 -7.77 3.28
N PRO A 83 10.65 -8.89 3.23
CA PRO A 83 12.10 -8.85 2.98
C PRO A 83 12.46 -8.34 1.59
N SER A 84 11.54 -8.44 0.63
CA SER A 84 11.74 -7.99 -0.76
C SER A 84 11.22 -6.57 -1.05
N VAL A 85 10.78 -5.81 -0.04
CA VAL A 85 10.37 -4.41 -0.25
C VAL A 85 11.51 -3.64 -0.90
N SER A 86 11.20 -2.88 -1.95
CA SER A 86 12.13 -1.95 -2.59
C SER A 86 11.50 -0.57 -2.76
N GLU A 87 12.34 0.45 -2.97
CA GLU A 87 11.87 1.81 -3.24
C GLU A 87 11.00 1.86 -4.51
N GLU A 88 11.45 1.21 -5.60
CA GLU A 88 10.71 1.16 -6.87
C GLU A 88 9.32 0.51 -6.70
N GLU A 89 9.22 -0.58 -5.94
CA GLU A 89 7.94 -1.22 -5.65
C GLU A 89 7.01 -0.25 -4.90
N VAL A 90 7.53 0.45 -3.89
CA VAL A 90 6.76 1.41 -3.09
C VAL A 90 6.30 2.60 -3.93
N LYS A 91 7.14 3.13 -4.83
CA LYS A 91 6.78 4.18 -5.80
C LYS A 91 5.65 3.70 -6.71
N SER A 92 5.84 2.56 -7.37
CA SER A 92 4.86 1.92 -8.25
C SER A 92 3.50 1.76 -7.57
N LEU A 93 3.48 1.19 -6.36
CA LEU A 93 2.25 0.98 -5.60
C LEU A 93 1.59 2.29 -5.13
N SER A 94 2.36 3.36 -4.88
CA SER A 94 1.79 4.67 -4.54
C SER A 94 1.09 5.34 -5.74
N LEU A 95 1.63 5.15 -6.95
CA LEU A 95 0.97 5.57 -8.19
C LEU A 95 -0.34 4.80 -8.39
N TRP A 96 -0.31 3.47 -8.24
CA TRP A 96 -1.53 2.64 -8.28
C TRP A 96 -2.58 3.06 -7.27
N MET A 97 -2.18 3.54 -6.09
CA MET A 97 -3.12 4.09 -5.11
C MET A 97 -3.77 5.39 -5.58
N SER A 98 -3.06 6.27 -6.30
CA SER A 98 -3.66 7.48 -6.88
C SER A 98 -4.72 7.12 -7.90
N LEU A 99 -4.41 6.18 -8.80
CA LEU A 99 -5.37 5.69 -9.80
C LEU A 99 -6.58 5.04 -9.14
N LYS A 100 -6.36 4.18 -8.14
CA LYS A 100 -7.45 3.51 -7.42
C LYS A 100 -8.37 4.50 -6.70
N CYS A 101 -7.81 5.53 -6.07
CA CYS A 101 -8.60 6.57 -5.42
C CYS A 101 -9.41 7.38 -6.44
N GLY A 102 -8.81 7.73 -7.58
CA GLY A 102 -9.53 8.39 -8.68
C GLY A 102 -10.66 7.53 -9.27
N ILE A 103 -10.42 6.23 -9.51
CA ILE A 103 -11.45 5.30 -10.02
C ILE A 103 -12.64 5.19 -9.07
N ALA A 104 -12.39 5.20 -7.76
CA ALA A 104 -13.42 5.10 -6.74
C ALA A 104 -13.99 6.48 -6.32
N ASP A 105 -13.62 7.56 -7.02
CA ASP A 105 -14.03 8.94 -6.75
C ASP A 105 -13.82 9.35 -5.27
N LEU A 106 -12.67 8.97 -4.71
CA LEU A 106 -12.31 9.31 -3.34
C LEU A 106 -11.48 10.60 -3.30
N PRO A 107 -11.67 11.46 -2.29
CA PRO A 107 -10.91 12.71 -2.12
C PRO A 107 -9.50 12.44 -1.56
N TYR A 108 -8.75 11.55 -2.21
CA TYR A 108 -7.44 11.09 -1.78
C TYR A 108 -6.46 11.00 -2.94
N GLY A 109 -5.24 11.43 -2.65
CA GLY A 109 -4.07 11.08 -3.41
C GLY A 109 -3.58 9.65 -3.16
N GLY A 110 -2.50 9.24 -3.83
CA GLY A 110 -1.89 7.93 -3.64
C GLY A 110 -0.68 7.96 -2.71
N GLY A 111 -0.64 7.05 -1.74
CA GLY A 111 0.51 6.85 -0.86
C GLY A 111 0.85 5.38 -0.69
N LYS A 112 2.10 5.06 -0.34
CA LYS A 112 2.50 3.70 0.02
C LYS A 112 3.70 3.73 0.94
N GLY A 113 3.74 2.81 1.91
CA GLY A 113 4.93 2.58 2.72
C GLY A 113 5.38 1.13 2.68
N GLY A 114 6.61 0.91 3.10
CA GLY A 114 7.17 -0.42 3.20
C GLY A 114 8.34 -0.46 4.19
N ILE A 115 8.55 -1.60 4.85
CA ILE A 115 9.74 -1.86 5.66
C ILE A 115 10.35 -3.17 5.19
N ILE A 116 11.67 -3.14 4.98
CA ILE A 116 12.47 -4.33 4.65
C ILE A 116 12.66 -5.15 5.93
N CYS A 117 11.77 -6.09 6.20
CA CYS A 117 11.84 -7.03 7.32
C CYS A 117 11.10 -8.34 7.01
N ASP A 118 11.40 -9.41 7.74
CA ASP A 118 10.60 -10.64 7.71
C ASP A 118 9.84 -10.79 9.04
N PRO A 119 8.54 -10.43 9.08
CA PRO A 119 7.74 -10.49 10.30
C PRO A 119 7.61 -11.88 10.90
N ARG A 120 7.83 -12.95 10.12
CA ARG A 120 7.73 -14.33 10.59
C ARG A 120 8.90 -14.72 11.50
N GLN A 121 10.00 -13.96 11.44
CA GLN A 121 11.20 -14.17 12.25
C GLN A 121 11.30 -13.19 13.41
N MET A 122 10.26 -12.39 13.64
CA MET A 122 10.24 -11.36 14.66
C MET A 122 9.21 -11.69 15.73
N SER A 123 9.55 -11.39 16.99
CA SER A 123 8.58 -11.50 18.07
C SER A 123 7.54 -10.38 18.00
N PHE A 124 6.44 -10.56 18.71
CA PHE A 124 5.38 -9.55 18.81
C PHE A 124 5.92 -8.21 19.33
N ARG A 125 6.84 -8.25 20.31
CA ARG A 125 7.48 -7.07 20.89
C ARG A 125 8.36 -6.35 19.85
N GLU A 126 9.13 -7.11 19.07
CA GLU A 126 9.98 -6.55 18.02
C GLU A 126 9.15 -5.91 16.90
N LEU A 127 8.03 -6.52 16.52
CA LEU A 127 7.08 -5.96 15.55
C LEU A 127 6.44 -4.67 16.06
N GLU A 128 6.09 -4.60 17.34
CA GLU A 128 5.58 -3.39 17.97
C GLU A 128 6.63 -2.27 17.93
N GLN A 129 7.86 -2.56 18.39
CA GLN A 129 8.95 -1.59 18.41
C GLN A 129 9.29 -1.08 17.00
N LEU A 130 9.27 -1.97 16.00
CA LEU A 130 9.47 -1.60 14.60
C LEU A 130 8.34 -0.68 14.11
N SER A 131 7.09 -1.03 14.41
CA SER A 131 5.91 -0.24 14.00
C SER A 131 5.92 1.17 14.60
N ARG A 132 6.25 1.27 15.90
CA ARG A 132 6.41 2.55 16.61
C ARG A 132 7.61 3.34 16.10
N GLY A 133 8.74 2.67 15.89
CA GLY A 133 9.94 3.27 15.30
C GLY A 133 9.66 3.88 13.93
N TYR A 134 8.94 3.16 13.07
CA TYR A 134 8.55 3.64 11.76
C TYR A 134 7.69 4.91 11.84
N VAL A 135 6.66 4.94 12.70
CA VAL A 135 5.81 6.13 12.88
C VAL A 135 6.62 7.34 13.33
N ARG A 136 7.52 7.17 14.31
CA ARG A 136 8.42 8.25 14.75
C ARG A 136 9.20 8.85 13.58
N MET A 137 9.76 7.98 12.72
CA MET A 137 10.57 8.40 11.57
C MET A 137 9.80 9.12 10.47
N ILE A 138 8.49 8.84 10.30
CA ILE A 138 7.69 9.45 9.21
C ILE A 138 6.71 10.53 9.70
N SER A 139 6.58 10.72 11.02
CA SER A 139 5.55 11.56 11.68
C SER A 139 5.46 13.01 11.17
N GLN A 140 6.53 13.56 10.60
CA GLN A 140 6.58 14.92 10.07
C GLN A 140 5.75 15.08 8.78
N ILE A 141 5.64 14.02 7.98
CA ILE A 141 4.99 14.04 6.65
C ILE A 141 3.65 13.33 6.62
N VAL A 142 3.26 12.67 7.71
CA VAL A 142 1.99 11.92 7.82
C VAL A 142 1.03 12.55 8.83
N GLY A 143 -0.24 12.18 8.73
CA GLY A 143 -1.29 12.68 9.59
C GLY A 143 -2.66 12.65 8.94
N PRO A 144 -3.75 12.84 9.72
CA PRO A 144 -5.13 12.76 9.22
C PRO A 144 -5.43 13.68 8.02
N THR A 145 -4.69 14.78 7.88
CA THR A 145 -4.86 15.79 6.82
C THR A 145 -3.70 15.82 5.82
N LYS A 146 -2.76 14.87 5.90
CA LYS A 146 -1.55 14.83 5.05
C LYS A 146 -1.42 13.51 4.32
N ASP A 147 -1.33 12.44 5.09
CA ASP A 147 -1.09 11.09 4.58
C ASP A 147 -1.55 10.06 5.60
N ILE A 148 -2.44 9.16 5.17
CA ILE A 148 -3.18 8.25 6.04
C ILE A 148 -2.79 6.80 5.68
N PRO A 149 -1.96 6.11 6.49
CA PRO A 149 -1.57 4.75 6.20
C PRO A 149 -2.73 3.73 6.36
N ALA A 150 -2.47 2.48 6.01
CA ALA A 150 -3.40 1.35 6.15
C ALA A 150 -2.63 0.01 6.22
N PRO A 151 -3.31 -1.13 6.44
CA PRO A 151 -2.68 -2.43 6.29
C PRO A 151 -2.35 -2.76 4.83
N ASP A 152 -1.35 -3.61 4.67
CA ASP A 152 -0.94 -4.28 3.44
C ASP A 152 -0.35 -5.66 3.80
N MET A 153 0.46 -6.27 2.94
CA MET A 153 1.07 -7.56 3.18
C MET A 153 1.88 -7.58 4.49
N TYR A 154 1.58 -8.60 5.31
CA TYR A 154 2.10 -8.83 6.66
C TYR A 154 1.92 -7.67 7.65
N THR A 155 0.97 -6.77 7.41
CA THR A 155 0.46 -5.85 8.43
C THR A 155 -1.04 -6.03 8.59
N ASN A 156 -1.56 -5.74 9.78
CA ASN A 156 -2.95 -6.01 10.14
C ASN A 156 -3.47 -4.94 11.12
N SER A 157 -4.67 -5.15 11.67
CA SER A 157 -5.27 -4.21 12.63
C SER A 157 -4.42 -3.98 13.89
N GLN A 158 -3.68 -5.00 14.35
CA GLN A 158 -2.76 -4.84 15.47
C GLN A 158 -1.62 -3.87 15.15
N ILE A 159 -1.00 -4.00 13.97
CA ILE A 159 0.02 -3.04 13.50
C ILE A 159 -0.57 -1.63 13.45
N MET A 160 -1.80 -1.47 12.94
CA MET A 160 -2.46 -0.16 12.89
C MET A 160 -2.74 0.42 14.26
N ALA A 161 -3.10 -0.42 15.24
CA ALA A 161 -3.31 0.00 16.62
C ALA A 161 -2.04 0.59 17.23
N TRP A 162 -0.90 -0.10 17.09
CA TRP A 162 0.40 0.41 17.57
C TRP A 162 0.82 1.70 16.86
N MET A 163 0.62 1.77 15.55
CA MET A 163 0.96 2.97 14.79
C MET A 163 0.08 4.16 15.19
N MET A 164 -1.21 3.94 15.41
CA MET A 164 -2.14 4.96 15.88
C MET A 164 -1.75 5.46 17.27
N ASP A 165 -1.52 4.55 18.22
CA ASP A 165 -1.13 4.87 19.59
C ASP A 165 0.16 5.72 19.63
N GLU A 166 1.17 5.30 18.87
CA GLU A 166 2.43 6.03 18.77
C GLU A 166 2.25 7.45 18.20
N TYR A 167 1.43 7.59 17.15
CA TYR A 167 1.16 8.89 16.54
C TYR A 167 0.35 9.81 17.47
N SER A 168 -0.68 9.26 18.15
CA SER A 168 -1.46 10.01 19.15
C SER A 168 -0.55 10.52 20.26
N ARG A 169 0.38 9.69 20.76
CA ARG A 169 1.37 10.11 21.78
C ARG A 169 2.25 11.27 21.30
N ILE A 170 2.74 11.22 20.05
CA ILE A 170 3.55 12.30 19.47
C ILE A 170 2.75 13.61 19.35
N ARG A 171 1.44 13.51 19.14
CA ARG A 171 0.56 14.67 18.98
C ARG A 171 -0.09 15.16 20.27
N GLU A 172 0.05 14.43 21.37
CA GLU A 172 -0.54 14.72 22.69
C GLU A 172 -2.08 14.71 22.70
N PHE A 173 -2.71 14.08 21.69
CA PHE A 173 -4.15 13.84 21.64
C PHE A 173 -4.47 12.63 20.75
N ASP A 174 -5.61 11.99 21.03
CA ASP A 174 -6.08 10.84 20.27
C ASP A 174 -6.33 11.18 18.80
N SER A 175 -5.60 10.52 17.91
CA SER A 175 -5.59 10.80 16.48
C SER A 175 -6.12 9.59 15.66
N PRO A 176 -7.37 9.13 15.85
CA PRO A 176 -7.88 7.95 15.16
C PRO A 176 -7.91 8.12 13.63
N GLY A 177 -8.04 9.35 13.13
CA GLY A 177 -8.00 9.67 11.69
C GLY A 177 -6.65 9.45 11.02
N PHE A 178 -5.57 9.27 11.78
CA PHE A 178 -4.22 9.12 11.22
C PHE A 178 -4.06 7.86 10.37
N ILE A 179 -4.73 6.76 10.74
CA ILE A 179 -4.52 5.46 10.09
C ILE A 179 -5.84 4.70 9.98
N THR A 180 -6.07 4.06 8.83
CA THR A 180 -7.26 3.20 8.65
C THR A 180 -6.92 1.74 8.90
N GLY A 181 -7.94 0.90 9.07
CA GLY A 181 -7.73 -0.52 9.30
C GLY A 181 -7.50 -0.94 10.75
N LYS A 182 -7.81 -0.04 11.68
CA LYS A 182 -7.75 -0.25 13.12
C LYS A 182 -8.81 -1.26 13.60
N PRO A 183 -8.65 -1.85 14.80
CA PRO A 183 -9.71 -2.58 15.49
C PRO A 183 -10.94 -1.70 15.73
N LEU A 184 -12.12 -2.32 15.85
CA LEU A 184 -13.39 -1.60 16.09
C LEU A 184 -13.32 -0.70 17.33
N MET A 185 -12.75 -1.22 18.42
CA MET A 185 -12.60 -0.49 19.69
C MET A 185 -11.72 0.77 19.60
N LEU A 186 -10.95 0.94 18.51
CA LEU A 186 -10.11 2.10 18.26
C LEU A 186 -10.62 2.96 17.09
N GLY A 187 -11.93 2.92 16.80
CA GLY A 187 -12.52 3.65 15.67
C GLY A 187 -12.26 2.97 14.32
N GLY A 188 -12.23 1.63 14.31
CA GLY A 188 -12.27 0.84 13.09
C GLY A 188 -13.66 0.84 12.46
N SER A 189 -13.73 0.56 11.16
CA SER A 189 -15.02 0.45 10.44
C SER A 189 -15.47 -1.00 10.35
N HIS A 190 -16.78 -1.24 10.53
CA HIS A 190 -17.42 -2.49 10.17
C HIS A 190 -17.22 -2.79 8.67
N GLY A 191 -17.21 -4.07 8.31
CA GLY A 191 -17.07 -4.53 6.92
C GLY A 191 -15.65 -4.45 6.34
N ARG A 192 -14.71 -3.75 6.99
CA ARG A 192 -13.32 -3.57 6.52
C ARG A 192 -12.64 -4.89 6.16
N GLU A 193 -12.83 -5.94 6.95
CA GLU A 193 -12.16 -7.23 6.74
C GLU A 193 -12.52 -7.90 5.41
N THR A 194 -13.75 -7.70 4.92
CA THR A 194 -14.25 -8.32 3.69
C THR A 194 -14.33 -7.36 2.52
N ALA A 195 -14.06 -6.07 2.72
CA ALA A 195 -14.28 -5.01 1.74
C ALA A 195 -13.58 -5.28 0.40
N THR A 196 -12.31 -5.70 0.43
CA THR A 196 -11.56 -6.01 -0.80
C THR A 196 -12.17 -7.17 -1.57
N ALA A 197 -12.50 -8.27 -0.87
CA ALA A 197 -13.08 -9.45 -1.49
C ALA A 197 -14.48 -9.18 -2.07
N LYS A 198 -15.32 -8.42 -1.34
CA LYS A 198 -16.62 -7.97 -1.82
C LYS A 198 -16.50 -7.09 -3.08
N GLY A 199 -15.53 -6.19 -3.11
CA GLY A 199 -15.26 -5.37 -4.30
C GLY A 199 -14.88 -6.23 -5.51
N VAL A 200 -14.07 -7.28 -5.32
CA VAL A 200 -13.76 -8.22 -6.41
C VAL A 200 -15.01 -8.94 -6.89
N LEU A 201 -15.86 -9.40 -5.98
CA LEU A 201 -17.12 -10.07 -6.34
C LEU A 201 -18.03 -9.14 -7.15
N MET A 202 -18.20 -7.88 -6.72
CA MET A 202 -18.98 -6.89 -7.46
C MET A 202 -18.46 -6.69 -8.88
N CYS A 203 -17.13 -6.67 -9.07
CA CYS A 203 -16.54 -6.60 -10.41
C CYS A 203 -16.78 -7.88 -11.23
N ILE A 204 -16.75 -9.06 -10.60
CA ILE A 204 -17.05 -10.34 -11.27
C ILE A 204 -18.50 -10.37 -11.73
N ASP A 205 -19.44 -9.98 -10.86
CA ASP A 205 -20.87 -9.94 -11.17
C ASP A 205 -21.14 -9.04 -12.38
N GLU A 206 -20.53 -7.84 -12.41
CA GLU A 206 -20.66 -6.92 -13.53
C GLU A 206 -20.01 -7.46 -14.81
N ALA A 207 -18.82 -8.07 -14.71
CA ALA A 207 -18.16 -8.67 -15.87
C ALA A 207 -18.96 -9.83 -16.48
N VAL A 208 -19.59 -10.65 -15.63
CA VAL A 208 -20.46 -11.76 -16.05
C VAL A 208 -21.69 -11.24 -16.79
N ASN A 209 -22.29 -10.12 -16.33
CA ASN A 209 -23.41 -9.47 -17.00
C ASN A 209 -22.99 -8.94 -18.39
N VAL A 210 -21.85 -8.26 -18.50
CA VAL A 210 -21.33 -7.75 -19.79
C VAL A 210 -21.07 -8.90 -20.78
N LEU A 211 -20.60 -10.05 -20.29
CA LEU A 211 -20.36 -11.25 -21.09
C LEU A 211 -21.65 -12.05 -21.39
N ASN A 212 -22.81 -11.61 -20.92
CA ASN A 212 -24.09 -12.33 -21.01
C ASN A 212 -24.00 -13.78 -20.51
N THR A 213 -23.24 -14.02 -19.44
CA THR A 213 -23.12 -15.33 -18.79
C THR A 213 -23.68 -15.29 -17.37
N LYS A 214 -23.61 -16.41 -16.65
CA LYS A 214 -23.96 -16.50 -15.23
C LYS A 214 -22.81 -17.10 -14.43
N ILE A 215 -22.64 -16.64 -13.20
CA ILE A 215 -21.63 -17.20 -12.28
C ILE A 215 -22.01 -18.61 -11.83
N GLU A 216 -23.32 -18.93 -11.82
CA GLU A 216 -23.86 -20.25 -11.52
C GLU A 216 -23.20 -21.32 -12.42
N ASN A 217 -22.63 -22.36 -11.81
CA ASN A 217 -21.89 -23.44 -12.47
C ASN A 217 -20.58 -23.04 -13.17
N SER A 218 -20.12 -21.80 -12.99
CA SER A 218 -18.79 -21.39 -13.47
C SER A 218 -17.68 -22.01 -12.62
N ARG A 219 -16.52 -22.27 -13.25
CA ARG A 219 -15.31 -22.74 -12.57
C ARG A 219 -14.40 -21.56 -12.30
N VAL A 220 -13.97 -21.40 -11.04
CA VAL A 220 -13.14 -20.28 -10.59
C VAL A 220 -11.76 -20.81 -10.15
N ILE A 221 -10.70 -20.13 -10.57
CA ILE A 221 -9.32 -20.39 -10.12
C ILE A 221 -8.85 -19.17 -9.34
N ILE A 222 -8.46 -19.37 -8.08
CA ILE A 222 -8.00 -18.29 -7.19
C ILE A 222 -6.52 -18.52 -6.86
N GLN A 223 -5.68 -17.55 -7.21
CA GLN A 223 -4.27 -17.57 -6.84
C GLN A 223 -4.03 -16.77 -5.56
N GLY A 224 -3.53 -17.45 -4.52
CA GLY A 224 -3.26 -16.87 -3.21
C GLY A 224 -4.46 -16.97 -2.26
N PHE A 225 -4.22 -17.48 -1.05
CA PHE A 225 -5.28 -17.81 -0.08
C PHE A 225 -5.11 -17.08 1.26
N GLY A 226 -4.63 -15.84 1.21
CA GLY A 226 -4.63 -14.91 2.35
C GLY A 226 -6.00 -14.25 2.53
N ASN A 227 -6.06 -13.13 3.25
CA ASN A 227 -7.32 -12.43 3.57
C ASN A 227 -8.22 -12.20 2.33
N ALA A 228 -7.71 -11.64 1.22
CA ALA A 228 -8.54 -11.41 0.04
C ALA A 228 -9.02 -12.73 -0.60
N GLY A 229 -8.09 -13.65 -0.90
CA GLY A 229 -8.40 -14.88 -1.63
C GLY A 229 -9.31 -15.84 -0.87
N SER A 230 -9.15 -15.97 0.45
CA SER A 230 -10.00 -16.85 1.26
C SER A 230 -11.43 -16.33 1.36
N TYR A 231 -11.63 -15.00 1.44
CA TYR A 231 -12.97 -14.42 1.39
C TYR A 231 -13.58 -14.48 -0.01
N ILE A 232 -12.80 -14.27 -1.07
CA ILE A 232 -13.29 -14.45 -2.46
C ILE A 232 -13.75 -15.89 -2.68
N ALA A 233 -12.99 -16.89 -2.20
CA ALA A 233 -13.36 -18.30 -2.33
C ALA A 233 -14.60 -18.71 -1.52
N LYS A 234 -14.90 -17.95 -0.45
CA LYS A 234 -16.04 -18.21 0.43
C LYS A 234 -17.34 -17.62 -0.13
N PHE A 235 -17.25 -16.51 -0.85
CA PHE A 235 -18.40 -15.89 -1.53
C PHE A 235 -18.79 -16.69 -2.77
#